data_AF-A0A819WGD4-F1
#
_entry.id   AF-A0A819WGD4-F1
#
_cell.length_a   1.000
_cell.length_b   1.000
_cell.length_c   1.000
_cell.angle_alpha   90.00
_cell.angle_beta   90.00
_cell.angle_gamma   90.00
#
_symmetry.space_group_name_H-M   'P 1'
#
loop_
_entity.id
_entity.type
_entity.pdbx_description
1 polymer ?
#
loop_
_entity_poly.entity_id
_entity_poly.type
_entity_poly.pdbx_seq_one_letter_code
_entity_poly.pdbx_strand_id
1 'polypeptide(L)'
;RLTNNINNEEIQLKTCYDTLNGLHRNLNEIDRNEYTNHIRSVENQIADIKQRLIHFEKLSIEHQNEYKNFEKNLQLFVLNINTFKQTLQIRLMQITIDDMKIIDVELEQLQEQIEKRKEHLSILIHQRQELDQASQRLIVCEKVKQGYSREGQNDVNLHMDELLRKLNSLEESIHDRNRQLNGANEQRREFDRIMSKLSEWIKTIEQQIKDPLTNDLQQTTNSLKEKNKSIQALLESTKDRTNEFDDLTRIYMIVSSTLNDTDRITLDEKYTLLQEKYNRLLDNLTQRLTLLDEANRERDEFDKQNEYVQNLYQQLQNDFTKLKQQSSFIDDNRHYDLLSIEKHLEQFKQFLKRLDETNNNLKELTRLQRLLTSKGHRIDFRTGGELNANLKNLQEQIHNEIERMEKALQTENDFYHLEKELESYLQISSEHLKSAQY
;
A
#
# COMPACT_ATOMS: atom_id res chain seq x y z
N ARG A 1 32.37 76.97 14.68
CA ARG A 1 33.33 77.60 13.74
C ARG A 1 32.78 78.90 13.17
N LEU A 2 31.63 78.89 12.47
CA LEU A 2 30.99 80.10 11.94
C LEU A 2 30.77 81.19 13.02
N THR A 3 30.26 80.80 14.19
CA THR A 3 30.09 81.69 15.36
C THR A 3 31.42 82.35 15.80
N ASN A 4 32.54 81.63 15.75
CA ASN A 4 33.83 82.20 16.13
C ASN A 4 34.33 83.20 15.08
N ASN A 5 34.03 82.97 13.79
CA ASN A 5 34.37 83.91 12.73
C ASN A 5 33.55 85.20 12.83
N ILE A 6 32.24 85.10 13.12
CA ILE A 6 31.38 86.26 13.38
C ILE A 6 31.92 87.07 14.56
N ASN A 7 32.21 86.41 15.68
CA ASN A 7 32.75 87.07 16.87
C ASN A 7 34.10 87.77 16.58
N ASN A 8 34.98 87.16 15.78
CA ASN A 8 36.26 87.77 15.41
C ASN A 8 36.08 89.03 14.54
N GLU A 9 35.17 89.01 13.58
CA GLU A 9 34.87 90.17 12.74
C GLU A 9 34.17 91.29 13.53
N GLU A 10 33.29 90.96 14.49
CA GLU A 10 32.69 91.94 15.40
C GLU A 10 33.74 92.64 16.27
N ILE A 11 34.74 91.90 16.77
CA ILE A 11 35.87 92.47 17.50
C ILE A 11 36.67 93.42 16.60
N GLN A 12 36.98 93.02 15.37
CA GLN A 12 37.70 93.88 14.41
C GLN A 12 36.92 95.14 14.04
N LEU A 13 35.59 95.01 13.85
CA LEU A 13 34.70 96.13 13.60
C LEU A 13 34.74 97.15 14.75
N LYS A 14 34.69 96.65 15.99
CA LYS A 14 34.80 97.49 17.19
C LYS A 14 36.14 98.22 17.25
N THR A 15 37.25 97.53 16.96
CA THR A 15 38.58 98.15 16.89
C THR A 15 38.68 99.26 15.83
N CYS A 16 38.04 99.07 14.67
CA CYS A 16 37.99 100.10 13.62
C CYS A 16 37.21 101.33 14.08
N TYR A 17 36.06 101.14 14.75
CA TYR A 17 35.28 102.24 15.33
C TYR A 17 36.05 103.00 16.43
N ASP A 18 36.75 102.29 17.30
CA ASP A 18 37.59 102.90 18.34
C ASP A 18 38.75 103.73 17.73
N THR A 19 39.34 103.23 16.65
CA THR A 19 40.39 103.94 15.88
C THR A 19 39.85 105.20 15.21
N LEU A 20 38.68 105.12 14.58
CA LEU A 20 37.98 106.27 13.98
C LEU A 20 37.68 107.35 15.04
N ASN A 21 37.18 106.94 16.20
CA ASN A 21 36.90 107.82 17.32
C ASN A 21 38.18 108.48 17.89
N GLY A 22 39.29 107.73 17.94
CA GLY A 22 40.60 108.26 18.32
C GLY A 22 41.12 109.31 17.35
N LEU A 23 41.02 109.04 16.04
CA LEU A 23 41.36 110.01 14.99
C LEU A 23 40.53 111.30 15.15
N HIS A 24 39.22 111.19 15.38
CA HIS A 24 38.35 112.35 15.61
C HIS A 24 38.73 113.20 16.83
N ARG A 25 39.36 112.63 17.86
CA ARG A 25 39.80 113.39 19.06
C ARG A 25 41.10 114.16 18.83
N ASN A 26 41.98 113.69 17.95
CA ASN A 26 43.29 114.28 17.68
C ASN A 26 43.30 115.24 16.46
N LEU A 27 42.12 115.76 16.11
CA LEU A 27 41.88 116.54 14.90
C LEU A 27 42.71 117.83 14.79
N ASN A 28 43.24 118.33 15.92
CA ASN A 28 44.07 119.54 15.99
C ASN A 28 45.58 119.27 15.78
N GLU A 29 46.02 118.01 15.74
CA GLU A 29 47.44 117.62 15.69
C GLU A 29 47.86 116.96 14.37
N ILE A 30 46.90 116.59 13.51
CA ILE A 30 47.14 115.83 12.28
C ILE A 30 46.94 116.74 11.07
N ASP A 31 47.83 116.67 10.07
CA ASP A 31 47.65 117.35 8.79
C ASP A 31 46.30 116.94 8.17
N ARG A 32 45.53 117.94 7.73
CA ARG A 32 44.16 117.78 7.24
C ARG A 32 44.05 116.76 6.09
N ASN A 33 45.08 116.66 5.25
CA ASN A 33 45.12 115.71 4.15
C ASN A 33 45.37 114.27 4.63
N GLU A 34 46.27 114.10 5.59
CA GLU A 34 46.59 112.80 6.19
C GLU A 34 45.40 112.26 7.00
N TYR A 35 44.75 113.15 7.76
CA TYR A 35 43.53 112.87 8.48
C TYR A 35 42.40 112.37 7.57
N THR A 36 42.19 113.04 6.44
CA THR A 36 41.14 112.67 5.46
C THR A 36 41.43 111.30 4.83
N ASN A 37 42.69 111.01 4.53
CA ASN A 37 43.09 109.71 3.97
C ASN A 37 42.96 108.57 4.98
N HIS A 38 43.28 108.81 6.26
CA HIS A 38 43.10 107.83 7.32
C HIS A 38 41.63 107.53 7.61
N ILE A 39 40.77 108.55 7.68
CA ILE A 39 39.32 108.33 7.79
C ILE A 39 38.83 107.48 6.63
N ARG A 40 39.15 107.84 5.39
CA ARG A 40 38.68 107.11 4.22
C ARG A 40 39.16 105.65 4.23
N SER A 41 40.38 105.39 4.70
CA SER A 41 40.91 104.03 4.86
C SER A 41 40.14 103.22 5.91
N VAL A 42 39.86 103.81 7.07
CA VAL A 42 39.11 103.14 8.15
C VAL A 42 37.64 102.93 7.77
N GLU A 43 37.02 103.90 7.10
CA GLU A 43 35.65 103.77 6.57
C GLU A 43 35.53 102.64 5.56
N ASN A 44 36.51 102.49 4.66
CA ASN A 44 36.55 101.38 3.72
C ASN A 44 36.72 100.02 4.42
N GLN A 45 37.54 99.95 5.47
CA GLN A 45 37.69 98.73 6.29
C GLN A 45 36.40 98.37 7.03
N ILE A 46 35.70 99.37 7.59
CA ILE A 46 34.39 99.18 8.23
C ILE A 46 33.37 98.66 7.22
N ALA A 47 33.34 99.20 5.99
CA ALA A 47 32.44 98.76 4.94
C ALA A 47 32.70 97.29 4.54
N ASP A 48 33.96 96.90 4.40
CA ASP A 48 34.36 95.52 4.07
C ASP A 48 34.00 94.52 5.18
N ILE A 49 34.31 94.85 6.45
CA ILE A 49 33.95 94.00 7.60
C ILE A 49 32.43 93.83 7.69
N LYS A 50 31.64 94.89 7.45
CA LYS A 50 30.17 94.79 7.41
C LYS A 50 29.67 93.86 6.30
N GLN A 51 30.27 93.89 5.11
CA GLN A 51 29.92 92.95 4.04
C GLN A 51 30.24 91.50 4.41
N ARG A 52 31.38 91.26 5.05
CA ARG A 52 31.75 89.93 5.55
C ARG A 52 30.82 89.43 6.64
N LEU A 53 30.39 90.28 7.57
CA LEU A 53 29.38 89.94 8.58
C LEU A 53 28.02 89.58 7.94
N ILE A 54 27.54 90.36 6.97
CA ILE A 54 26.31 90.05 6.22
C ILE A 54 26.42 88.70 5.49
N HIS A 55 27.58 88.40 4.91
CA HIS A 55 27.83 87.13 4.25
C HIS A 55 27.80 85.95 5.25
N PHE A 56 28.42 86.10 6.42
CA PHE A 56 28.39 85.07 7.47
C PHE A 56 27.00 84.87 8.06
N GLU A 57 26.20 85.92 8.18
CA GLU A 57 24.81 85.82 8.63
C GLU A 57 23.95 85.02 7.63
N LYS A 58 24.11 85.27 6.32
CA LYS A 58 23.45 84.47 5.26
C LYS A 58 23.86 83.00 5.32
N LEU A 59 25.16 82.70 5.45
CA LEU A 59 25.66 81.34 5.61
C LEU A 59 25.11 80.66 6.88
N SER A 60 24.95 81.41 7.98
CA SER A 60 24.36 80.88 9.22
C SER A 60 22.91 80.43 9.01
N ILE A 61 22.12 81.25 8.30
CA ILE A 61 20.72 80.94 7.98
C ILE A 61 20.63 79.72 7.04
N GLU A 62 21.49 79.63 6.02
CA GLU A 62 21.55 78.47 5.12
C GLU A 62 21.86 77.17 5.88
N HIS A 63 22.91 77.18 6.72
CA HIS A 63 23.25 76.00 7.54
C HIS A 63 22.15 75.63 8.55
N GLN A 64 21.44 76.60 9.12
CA GLN A 64 20.30 76.32 10.00
C GLN A 64 19.15 75.65 9.24
N ASN A 65 18.89 76.07 8.00
CA ASN A 65 17.86 75.46 7.16
C ASN A 65 18.26 74.04 6.74
N GLU A 66 19.53 73.81 6.38
CA GLU A 66 20.05 72.47 6.10
C GLU A 66 19.97 71.56 7.34
N TYR A 67 20.29 72.08 8.52
CA TYR A 67 20.17 71.34 9.77
C TYR A 67 18.71 70.96 10.07
N LYS A 68 17.76 71.89 9.91
CA LYS A 68 16.32 71.60 10.05
C LYS A 68 15.83 70.56 9.05
N ASN A 69 16.29 70.63 7.80
CA ASN A 69 15.97 69.62 6.78
C ASN A 69 16.56 68.25 7.14
N PHE A 70 17.79 68.22 7.64
CA PHE A 70 18.43 67.00 8.12
C PHE A 70 17.67 66.40 9.31
N GLU A 71 17.29 67.22 10.29
CA GLU A 71 16.51 66.81 11.46
C GLU A 71 15.14 66.23 11.04
N LYS A 72 14.44 66.89 10.11
CA LYS A 72 13.19 66.39 9.54
C LYS A 72 13.36 65.04 8.85
N ASN A 73 14.44 64.86 8.08
CA ASN A 73 14.74 63.60 7.41
C ASN A 73 15.08 62.48 8.41
N LEU A 74 15.80 62.81 9.49
CA LEU A 74 16.10 61.86 10.56
C LEU A 74 14.82 61.41 11.29
N GLN A 75 13.92 62.34 11.60
CA GLN A 75 12.62 62.04 12.19
C GLN A 75 11.79 61.13 11.29
N LEU A 76 11.77 61.39 9.97
CA LEU A 76 11.07 60.55 8.99
C LEU A 76 11.67 59.13 8.94
N PHE A 77 13.00 59.02 9.00
CA PHE A 77 13.70 57.74 9.00
C PHE A 77 13.37 56.91 10.26
N VAL A 78 13.38 57.54 11.45
CA VAL A 78 12.99 56.89 12.71
C VAL A 78 11.53 56.42 12.66
N LEU A 79 10.63 57.22 12.09
CA LEU A 79 9.23 56.83 11.91
C LEU A 79 9.12 55.59 11.02
N ASN A 80 9.83 55.56 9.89
CA ASN A 80 9.81 54.42 8.96
C ASN A 80 10.34 53.13 9.61
N ILE A 81 11.39 53.21 10.43
CA ILE A 81 11.91 52.05 11.18
C ILE A 81 10.85 51.52 12.16
N ASN A 82 10.16 52.42 12.89
CA ASN A 82 9.12 52.02 13.84
C ASN A 82 7.92 51.37 13.13
N THR A 83 7.50 51.92 11.99
CA THR A 83 6.45 51.32 11.15
C THR A 83 6.88 49.92 10.67
N PHE A 84 8.11 49.78 10.16
CA PHE A 84 8.65 48.50 9.74
C PHE A 84 8.66 47.46 10.88
N LYS A 85 9.10 47.86 12.08
CA LYS A 85 9.08 47.01 13.29
C LYS A 85 7.67 46.52 13.62
N GLN A 86 6.67 47.40 13.58
CA GLN A 86 5.27 47.04 13.84
C GLN A 86 4.73 46.08 12.76
N THR A 87 5.00 46.34 11.48
CA THR A 87 4.61 45.45 10.39
C THR A 87 5.24 44.07 10.53
N LEU A 88 6.53 44.00 10.88
CA LEU A 88 7.23 42.74 11.13
C LEU A 88 6.60 41.98 12.32
N GLN A 89 6.28 42.69 13.40
CA GLN A 89 5.68 42.09 14.60
C GLN A 89 4.26 41.55 14.32
N ILE A 90 3.44 42.28 13.57
CA ILE A 90 2.10 41.83 13.15
C ILE A 90 2.22 40.57 12.27
N ARG A 91 3.16 40.57 11.30
CA ARG A 91 3.37 39.40 10.44
C ARG A 91 3.90 38.20 11.19
N LEU A 92 4.83 38.38 12.14
CA LEU A 92 5.30 37.31 13.00
C LEU A 92 4.16 36.72 13.82
N MET A 93 3.28 37.55 14.39
CA MET A 93 2.09 37.07 15.09
C MET A 93 1.13 36.30 14.17
N GLN A 94 0.93 36.75 12.93
CA GLN A 94 0.10 36.05 11.95
C GLN A 94 0.68 34.69 11.56
N ILE A 95 2.00 34.58 11.37
CA ILE A 95 2.66 33.29 11.13
C ILE A 95 2.46 32.35 12.33
N THR A 96 2.60 32.84 13.57
CA THR A 96 2.36 32.02 14.76
C THR A 96 0.90 31.56 14.87
N ILE A 97 -0.06 32.42 14.51
CA ILE A 97 -1.49 32.08 14.49
C ILE A 97 -1.81 31.06 13.38
N ASP A 98 -1.19 31.20 12.21
CA ASP A 98 -1.34 30.25 11.11
C ASP A 98 -0.67 28.91 11.44
N ASP A 99 0.46 28.91 12.16
CA ASP A 99 1.10 27.70 12.68
C ASP A 99 0.22 26.95 13.70
N MET A 100 -0.64 27.66 14.44
CA MET A 100 -1.60 27.04 15.36
C MET A 100 -2.84 26.44 14.67
N LYS A 101 -3.16 26.85 13.44
CA LYS A 101 -4.34 26.35 12.69
C LYS A 101 -4.06 25.12 11.81
N ILE A 102 -2.81 24.70 11.70
CA ILE A 102 -2.35 23.63 10.77
C ILE A 102 -2.72 22.21 11.22
N ILE A 103 -3.42 22.05 12.35
CA ILE A 103 -3.88 20.74 12.76
C ILE A 103 -4.98 20.23 11.80
N ASP A 104 -5.83 21.07 11.18
CA ASP A 104 -7.11 20.61 10.59
C ASP A 104 -7.24 20.68 9.04
N VAL A 105 -6.38 20.03 8.23
CA VAL A 105 -6.35 20.38 6.79
C VAL A 105 -6.18 19.19 5.80
N GLU A 106 -7.15 19.07 4.86
CA GLU A 106 -7.22 18.10 3.75
C GLU A 106 -6.12 18.31 2.67
N LEU A 107 -5.91 17.34 1.78
CA LEU A 107 -4.77 17.30 0.83
C LEU A 107 -4.75 18.46 -0.19
N GLU A 108 -5.90 18.89 -0.72
CA GLU A 108 -6.01 20.08 -1.59
C GLU A 108 -5.66 21.36 -0.84
N GLN A 109 -6.11 21.47 0.41
CA GLN A 109 -5.83 22.61 1.26
C GLN A 109 -4.36 22.64 1.71
N LEU A 110 -3.72 21.49 1.93
CA LEU A 110 -2.27 21.35 2.14
C LEU A 110 -1.47 21.86 0.95
N GLN A 111 -1.93 21.55 -0.26
CA GLN A 111 -1.27 21.99 -1.50
C GLN A 111 -1.45 23.50 -1.72
N GLU A 112 -2.63 24.04 -1.44
CA GLU A 112 -2.89 25.49 -1.42
C GLU A 112 -2.03 26.20 -0.35
N GLN A 113 -1.85 25.60 0.82
CA GLN A 113 -1.01 26.14 1.88
C GLN A 113 0.49 26.12 1.52
N ILE A 114 0.97 25.09 0.81
CA ILE A 114 2.34 25.06 0.29
C ILE A 114 2.56 26.22 -0.68
N GLU A 115 1.61 26.50 -1.58
CA GLU A 115 1.70 27.62 -2.52
C GLU A 115 1.65 28.98 -1.80
N LYS A 116 0.74 29.18 -0.83
CA LYS A 116 0.72 30.40 0.01
C LYS A 116 2.04 30.60 0.78
N ARG A 117 2.67 29.51 1.25
CA ARG A 117 3.97 29.58 1.94
C ARG A 117 5.12 29.89 1.00
N LYS A 118 5.11 29.40 -0.24
CA LYS A 118 6.08 29.81 -1.27
C LYS A 118 5.95 31.31 -1.56
N GLU A 119 4.73 31.82 -1.62
CA GLU A 119 4.49 33.27 -1.75
C GLU A 119 5.03 34.05 -0.55
N HIS A 120 4.76 33.59 0.69
CA HIS A 120 5.32 34.19 1.90
C HIS A 120 6.86 34.18 1.93
N LEU A 121 7.48 33.06 1.52
CA LEU A 121 8.94 32.96 1.45
C LEU A 121 9.52 33.93 0.41
N SER A 122 8.85 34.08 -0.75
CA SER A 122 9.23 35.07 -1.77
C SER A 122 9.20 36.51 -1.22
N ILE A 123 8.17 36.84 -0.43
CA ILE A 123 8.06 38.13 0.24
C ILE A 123 9.16 38.32 1.28
N LEU A 124 9.50 37.30 2.07
CA LEU A 124 10.59 37.37 3.06
C LEU A 124 11.96 37.57 2.39
N ILE A 125 12.22 36.86 1.29
CA ILE A 125 13.43 37.05 0.48
C ILE A 125 13.52 38.49 -0.02
N HIS A 126 12.41 39.06 -0.48
CA HIS A 126 12.37 40.46 -0.90
C HIS A 126 12.64 41.44 0.26
N GLN A 127 12.01 41.23 1.42
CA GLN A 127 12.25 42.06 2.61
C GLN A 127 13.69 41.97 3.10
N ARG A 128 14.34 40.81 2.99
CA ARG A 128 15.77 40.65 3.30
C ARG A 128 16.64 41.48 2.36
N GLN A 129 16.34 41.48 1.05
CA GLN A 129 17.05 42.33 0.09
C GLN A 129 16.88 43.82 0.41
N GLU A 130 15.68 44.26 0.80
CA GLU A 130 15.46 45.65 1.23
C GLU A 130 16.26 45.99 2.50
N LEU A 131 16.34 45.05 3.45
CA LEU A 131 17.10 45.21 4.68
C LEU A 131 18.61 45.30 4.40
N ASP A 132 19.13 44.44 3.51
CA ASP A 132 20.52 44.48 3.07
C ASP A 132 20.84 45.78 2.35
N GLN A 133 19.92 46.28 1.50
CA GLN A 133 20.05 47.59 0.86
C GLN A 133 20.01 48.74 1.88
N ALA A 134 19.14 48.67 2.90
CA ALA A 134 19.07 49.65 3.96
C ALA A 134 20.35 49.66 4.81
N SER A 135 20.88 48.48 5.13
CA SER A 135 22.18 48.30 5.81
C SER A 135 23.32 48.91 4.98
N GLN A 136 23.39 48.61 3.68
CA GLN A 136 24.37 49.20 2.77
C GLN A 136 24.24 50.73 2.69
N ARG A 137 23.02 51.27 2.66
CA ARG A 137 22.79 52.73 2.71
C ARG A 137 23.25 53.34 4.03
N LEU A 138 23.08 52.63 5.14
CA LEU A 138 23.58 53.02 6.46
C LEU A 138 25.12 53.06 6.48
N ILE A 139 25.77 52.05 5.89
CA ILE A 139 27.23 51.98 5.70
C ILE A 139 27.74 53.12 4.79
N VAL A 140 26.98 53.50 3.76
CA VAL A 140 27.30 54.66 2.90
C VAL A 140 27.13 55.98 3.64
N CYS A 141 26.10 56.13 4.47
CA CYS A 141 25.93 57.27 5.38
C CYS A 141 27.04 57.33 6.46
N GLU A 142 27.57 56.17 6.88
CA GLU A 142 28.74 55.99 7.75
C GLU A 142 30.00 56.63 7.17
N LYS A 143 30.20 56.56 5.85
CA LYS A 143 31.31 57.24 5.15
C LYS A 143 31.17 58.77 5.14
N VAL A 144 29.98 59.31 5.42
CA VAL A 144 29.67 60.74 5.33
C VAL A 144 29.68 61.44 6.70
N LYS A 145 29.64 60.74 7.84
CA LYS A 145 29.59 61.38 9.17
C LYS A 145 30.45 60.73 10.26
N GLN A 146 31.64 61.30 10.50
CA GLN A 146 32.48 61.06 11.68
C GLN A 146 31.97 61.75 12.98
N GLY A 147 30.64 61.95 13.15
CA GLY A 147 30.10 62.91 14.13
C GLY A 147 29.05 62.43 15.13
N TYR A 148 28.67 61.14 15.16
CA TYR A 148 27.69 60.63 16.14
C TYR A 148 28.37 59.81 17.25
N SER A 149 27.80 59.84 18.46
CA SER A 149 28.36 59.14 19.62
C SER A 149 28.35 57.63 19.40
N ARG A 150 29.45 56.96 19.80
CA ARG A 150 29.63 55.50 19.69
C ARG A 150 28.51 54.68 20.32
N GLU A 151 27.79 55.21 21.30
CA GLU A 151 26.76 54.49 22.06
C GLU A 151 25.50 54.21 21.24
N GLY A 152 24.93 55.21 20.55
CA GLY A 152 23.74 54.99 19.70
C GLY A 152 24.03 54.12 18.47
N GLN A 153 25.29 54.08 18.03
CA GLN A 153 25.75 53.26 16.91
C GLN A 153 25.85 51.77 17.28
N ASN A 154 26.32 51.48 18.50
CA ASN A 154 26.36 50.12 19.01
C ASN A 154 24.95 49.53 19.20
N ASP A 155 24.00 50.32 19.69
CA ASP A 155 22.63 49.85 19.93
C ASP A 155 21.88 49.50 18.63
N VAL A 156 22.06 50.29 17.56
CA VAL A 156 21.45 50.02 16.24
C VAL A 156 22.06 48.78 15.61
N ASN A 157 23.39 48.64 15.64
CA ASN A 157 24.07 47.46 15.10
C ASN A 157 23.68 46.19 15.87
N LEU A 158 23.58 46.27 17.20
CA LEU A 158 23.16 45.14 18.03
C LEU A 158 21.71 44.73 17.76
N HIS A 159 20.80 45.68 17.55
CA HIS A 159 19.41 45.40 17.15
C HIS A 159 19.33 44.79 15.74
N MET A 160 20.15 45.27 14.81
CA MET A 160 20.20 44.73 13.44
C MET A 160 20.70 43.29 13.43
N ASP A 161 21.76 42.99 14.19
CA ASP A 161 22.29 41.64 14.36
C ASP A 161 21.28 40.69 15.02
N GLU A 162 20.47 41.18 15.96
CA GLU A 162 19.38 40.41 16.57
C GLU A 162 18.26 40.13 15.57
N LEU A 163 17.87 41.11 14.76
CA LEU A 163 16.87 40.94 13.71
C LEU A 163 17.34 39.94 12.64
N LEU A 164 18.60 40.04 12.21
CA LEU A 164 19.20 39.09 11.27
C LEU A 164 19.23 37.67 11.84
N ARG A 165 19.57 37.50 13.13
CA ARG A 165 19.51 36.19 13.80
C ARG A 165 18.10 35.62 13.85
N LYS A 166 17.09 36.43 14.21
CA LYS A 166 15.68 36.01 14.22
C LYS A 166 15.18 35.65 12.82
N LEU A 167 15.58 36.42 11.80
CA LEU A 167 15.21 36.14 10.41
C LEU A 167 15.81 34.82 9.93
N ASN A 168 17.10 34.58 10.16
CA ASN A 168 17.76 33.32 9.79
C ASN A 168 17.11 32.12 10.50
N SER A 169 16.81 32.25 11.81
CA SER A 169 16.12 31.19 12.56
C SER A 169 14.70 30.91 12.02
N LEU A 170 13.98 31.95 11.57
CA LEU A 170 12.67 31.78 10.95
C LEU A 170 12.78 31.11 9.58
N GLU A 171 13.74 31.50 8.74
CA GLU A 171 14.01 30.86 7.45
C GLU A 171 14.33 29.37 7.63
N GLU A 172 15.20 29.00 8.57
CA GLU A 172 15.52 27.61 8.90
C GLU A 172 14.26 26.85 9.35
N SER A 173 13.44 27.43 10.23
CA SER A 173 12.18 26.85 10.69
C SER A 173 11.19 26.61 9.54
N ILE A 174 11.04 27.59 8.63
CA ILE A 174 10.19 27.46 7.43
C ILE A 174 10.71 26.35 6.51
N HIS A 175 12.02 26.28 6.29
CA HIS A 175 12.64 25.24 5.46
C HIS A 175 12.45 23.84 6.06
N ASP A 176 12.66 23.68 7.37
CA ASP A 176 12.44 22.41 8.08
C ASP A 176 10.98 21.98 8.01
N ARG A 177 10.06 22.92 8.23
CA ARG A 177 8.63 22.62 8.12
C ARG A 177 8.21 22.26 6.70
N ASN A 178 8.73 22.96 5.69
CA ASN A 178 8.49 22.61 4.29
C ASN A 178 9.05 21.23 3.93
N ARG A 179 10.23 20.85 4.47
CA ARG A 179 10.76 19.49 4.32
C ARG A 179 9.83 18.45 4.92
N GLN A 180 9.31 18.69 6.12
CA GLN A 180 8.36 17.78 6.79
C GLN A 180 7.04 17.66 6.01
N LEU A 181 6.45 18.78 5.58
CA LEU A 181 5.18 18.79 4.83
C LEU A 181 5.31 18.09 3.47
N ASN A 182 6.40 18.33 2.75
CA ASN A 182 6.67 17.63 1.49
C ASN A 182 6.86 16.12 1.72
N GLY A 183 7.58 15.73 2.78
CA GLY A 183 7.74 14.33 3.15
C GLY A 183 6.42 13.64 3.48
N ALA A 184 5.56 14.28 4.28
CA ALA A 184 4.24 13.76 4.63
C ALA A 184 3.31 13.66 3.41
N ASN A 185 3.34 14.66 2.51
CA ASN A 185 2.53 14.63 1.28
C ASN A 185 2.98 13.50 0.33
N GLU A 186 4.29 13.29 0.18
CA GLU A 186 4.82 12.19 -0.62
C GLU A 186 4.42 10.83 -0.04
N GLN A 187 4.51 10.66 1.28
CA GLN A 187 4.07 9.45 1.97
C GLN A 187 2.57 9.19 1.81
N ARG A 188 1.73 10.25 1.85
CA ARG A 188 0.29 10.13 1.62
C ARG A 188 -0.05 9.73 0.19
N ARG A 189 0.64 10.31 -0.81
CA ARG A 189 0.49 9.90 -2.21
C ARG A 189 0.90 8.45 -2.43
N GLU A 190 1.99 8.03 -1.82
CA GLU A 190 2.46 6.65 -1.91
C GLU A 190 1.49 5.68 -1.22
N PHE A 191 0.94 6.06 -0.06
CA PHE A 191 -0.14 5.32 0.60
C PHE A 191 -1.34 5.13 -0.34
N ASP A 192 -1.88 6.22 -0.90
CA ASP A 192 -3.06 6.17 -1.77
C ASP A 192 -2.80 5.33 -3.04
N ARG A 193 -1.58 5.40 -3.58
CA ARG A 193 -1.13 4.59 -4.73
C ARG A 193 -1.13 3.10 -4.41
N ILE A 194 -0.51 2.69 -3.30
CA ILE A 194 -0.44 1.28 -2.88
C ILE A 194 -1.84 0.78 -2.52
N MET A 195 -2.62 1.57 -1.78
CA MET A 195 -3.98 1.22 -1.35
C MET A 195 -4.89 0.97 -2.57
N SER A 196 -4.84 1.85 -3.58
CA SER A 196 -5.60 1.68 -4.83
C SER A 196 -5.15 0.44 -5.63
N LYS A 197 -3.84 0.21 -5.73
CA LYS A 197 -3.28 -0.97 -6.40
C LYS A 197 -3.73 -2.27 -5.74
N LEU A 198 -3.69 -2.34 -4.41
CA LEU A 198 -4.12 -3.52 -3.65
C LEU A 198 -5.63 -3.73 -3.73
N SER A 199 -6.42 -2.66 -3.64
CA SER A 199 -7.88 -2.74 -3.71
C SER A 199 -8.38 -3.31 -5.04
N GLU A 200 -7.84 -2.83 -6.18
CA GLU A 200 -8.23 -3.32 -7.50
C GLU A 200 -7.74 -4.75 -7.75
N TRP A 201 -6.56 -5.09 -7.21
CA TRP A 201 -6.06 -6.46 -7.28
C TRP A 201 -6.94 -7.43 -6.48
N ILE A 202 -7.32 -7.11 -5.24
CA ILE A 202 -8.23 -7.93 -4.42
C ILE A 202 -9.53 -8.18 -5.19
N LYS A 203 -10.13 -7.11 -5.73
CA LYS A 203 -11.36 -7.20 -6.51
C LYS A 203 -11.23 -8.11 -7.75
N THR A 204 -10.06 -8.08 -8.40
CA THR A 204 -9.76 -8.96 -9.54
C THR A 204 -9.73 -10.42 -9.10
N ILE A 205 -9.08 -10.74 -7.98
CA ILE A 205 -9.02 -12.12 -7.47
C ILE A 205 -10.39 -12.59 -6.98
N GLU A 206 -11.11 -11.75 -6.24
CA GLU A 206 -12.49 -12.04 -5.78
C GLU A 206 -13.40 -12.38 -6.96
N GLN A 207 -13.26 -11.68 -8.08
CA GLN A 207 -14.03 -11.95 -9.29
C GLN A 207 -13.64 -13.28 -9.96
N GLN A 208 -12.36 -13.68 -9.90
CA GLN A 208 -11.90 -14.98 -10.42
C GLN A 208 -12.40 -16.18 -9.59
N ILE A 209 -12.63 -15.97 -8.29
CA ILE A 209 -13.13 -17.00 -7.37
C ILE A 209 -14.63 -16.88 -7.08
N LYS A 210 -15.34 -16.02 -7.81
CA LYS A 210 -16.77 -15.73 -7.57
C LYS A 210 -17.67 -16.94 -7.84
N ASP A 211 -17.24 -17.84 -8.73
CA ASP A 211 -18.05 -19.00 -9.10
C ASP A 211 -18.34 -19.87 -7.88
N PRO A 212 -19.59 -20.32 -7.68
CA PRO A 212 -19.93 -21.24 -6.60
C PRO A 212 -19.11 -22.53 -6.67
N LEU A 213 -18.66 -23.03 -5.52
CA LEU A 213 -17.94 -24.32 -5.44
C LEU A 213 -18.76 -25.47 -6.05
N THR A 214 -20.08 -25.39 -6.00
CA THR A 214 -21.00 -26.38 -6.61
C THR A 214 -20.76 -26.57 -8.10
N ASN A 215 -20.28 -25.55 -8.83
CA ASN A 215 -19.95 -25.68 -10.24
C ASN A 215 -18.63 -26.45 -10.45
N ASP A 216 -17.66 -26.27 -9.56
CA ASP A 216 -16.39 -26.99 -9.61
C ASP A 216 -16.60 -28.49 -9.34
N LEU A 217 -17.47 -28.84 -8.38
CA LEU A 217 -17.80 -30.24 -8.03
C LEU A 217 -18.48 -31.03 -9.16
N GLN A 218 -19.00 -30.35 -10.18
CA GLN A 218 -19.59 -31.01 -11.34
C GLN A 218 -18.57 -31.39 -12.41
N GLN A 219 -17.30 -31.01 -12.24
CA GLN A 219 -16.26 -31.26 -13.21
C GLN A 219 -15.65 -32.66 -13.10
N THR A 220 -14.87 -33.05 -14.10
CA THR A 220 -14.10 -34.30 -14.09
C THR A 220 -12.93 -34.22 -13.11
N THR A 221 -12.40 -35.37 -12.69
CA THR A 221 -11.26 -35.47 -11.74
C THR A 221 -10.05 -34.65 -12.20
N ASN A 222 -9.72 -34.68 -13.50
CA ASN A 222 -8.61 -33.89 -14.05
C ASN A 222 -8.88 -32.38 -13.99
N SER A 223 -10.11 -31.97 -14.31
CA SER A 223 -10.53 -30.57 -14.28
C SER A 223 -10.56 -30.03 -12.84
N LEU A 224 -11.02 -30.82 -11.87
CA LEU A 224 -10.93 -30.51 -10.43
C LEU A 224 -9.47 -30.35 -9.97
N LYS A 225 -8.54 -31.20 -10.44
CA LYS A 225 -7.11 -31.08 -10.15
C LYS A 225 -6.49 -29.81 -10.75
N GLU A 226 -6.86 -29.46 -11.98
CA GLU A 226 -6.41 -28.20 -12.62
C GLU A 226 -6.95 -26.97 -11.89
N LYS A 227 -8.23 -26.98 -11.51
CA LYS A 227 -8.83 -25.91 -10.71
C LYS A 227 -8.14 -25.78 -9.35
N ASN A 228 -7.84 -26.90 -8.69
CA ASN A 228 -7.12 -26.92 -7.42
C ASN A 228 -5.74 -26.27 -7.55
N LYS A 229 -4.96 -26.64 -8.59
CA LYS A 229 -3.66 -26.00 -8.89
C LYS A 229 -3.81 -24.50 -9.15
N SER A 230 -4.85 -24.09 -9.87
CA SER A 230 -5.13 -22.68 -10.13
C SER A 230 -5.41 -21.90 -8.84
N ILE A 231 -6.25 -22.43 -7.94
CA ILE A 231 -6.54 -21.81 -6.64
C ILE A 231 -5.30 -21.78 -5.75
N GLN A 232 -4.49 -22.85 -5.75
CA GLN A 232 -3.23 -22.91 -5.02
C GLN A 232 -2.25 -21.82 -5.51
N ALA A 233 -2.13 -21.61 -6.82
CA ALA A 233 -1.30 -20.56 -7.38
C ALA A 233 -1.80 -19.14 -6.98
N LEU A 234 -3.12 -18.94 -6.94
CA LEU A 234 -3.71 -17.69 -6.45
C LEU A 234 -3.44 -17.45 -4.96
N LEU A 235 -3.53 -18.50 -4.14
CA LEU A 235 -3.21 -18.42 -2.70
C LEU A 235 -1.74 -18.06 -2.49
N GLU A 236 -0.82 -18.67 -3.23
CA GLU A 236 0.60 -18.35 -3.11
C GLU A 236 0.90 -16.93 -3.58
N SER A 237 0.34 -16.50 -4.72
CA SER A 237 0.43 -15.11 -5.18
C SER A 237 -0.18 -14.11 -4.18
N THR A 238 -1.19 -14.52 -3.40
CA THR A 238 -1.78 -13.69 -2.33
C THR A 238 -0.80 -13.55 -1.18
N LYS A 239 -0.16 -14.66 -0.76
CA LYS A 239 0.86 -14.66 0.30
C LYS A 239 2.09 -13.84 -0.08
N ASP A 240 2.54 -13.90 -1.32
CA ASP A 240 3.69 -13.10 -1.81
C ASP A 240 3.44 -11.59 -1.67
N ARG A 241 2.17 -11.16 -1.73
CA ARG A 241 1.78 -9.76 -1.54
C ARG A 241 1.61 -9.34 -0.08
N THR A 242 1.84 -10.24 0.89
CA THR A 242 1.89 -9.87 2.31
C THR A 242 2.92 -8.78 2.55
N ASN A 243 4.07 -8.83 1.85
CA ASN A 243 5.09 -7.78 1.93
C ASN A 243 4.58 -6.40 1.46
N GLU A 244 3.71 -6.35 0.44
CA GLU A 244 3.09 -5.09 0.01
C GLU A 244 2.12 -4.54 1.07
N PHE A 245 1.45 -5.44 1.82
CA PHE A 245 0.61 -5.06 2.96
C PHE A 245 1.45 -4.59 4.16
N ASP A 246 2.59 -5.21 4.43
CA ASP A 246 3.52 -4.76 5.47
C ASP A 246 4.08 -3.37 5.15
N ASP A 247 4.41 -3.12 3.88
CA ASP A 247 4.80 -1.80 3.38
C ASP A 247 3.67 -0.78 3.54
N LEU A 248 2.43 -1.13 3.15
CA LEU A 248 1.27 -0.28 3.36
C LEU A 248 1.06 0.02 4.85
N THR A 249 1.21 -0.97 5.73
CA THR A 249 1.07 -0.84 7.19
C THR A 249 2.10 0.15 7.74
N ARG A 250 3.35 0.02 7.31
CA ARG A 250 4.44 0.91 7.71
C ARG A 250 4.18 2.35 7.26
N ILE A 251 3.75 2.56 6.02
CA ILE A 251 3.42 3.90 5.50
C ILE A 251 2.19 4.46 6.24
N TYR A 252 1.17 3.62 6.47
CA TYR A 252 -0.01 3.97 7.24
C TYR A 252 0.37 4.51 8.63
N MET A 253 1.24 3.82 9.38
CA MET A 253 1.67 4.27 10.71
C MET A 253 2.34 5.65 10.68
N ILE A 254 3.12 5.93 9.63
CA ILE A 254 3.76 7.23 9.47
C ILE A 254 2.70 8.29 9.14
N VAL A 255 1.89 8.06 8.12
CA VAL A 255 0.85 9.00 7.69
C VAL A 255 -0.14 9.28 8.82
N SER A 256 -0.63 8.25 9.51
CA SER A 256 -1.59 8.37 10.61
C SER A 256 -1.06 9.21 11.78
N SER A 257 0.26 9.19 12.02
CA SER A 257 0.91 10.01 13.05
C SER A 257 1.02 11.50 12.70
N THR A 258 0.80 11.84 11.43
CA THR A 258 0.90 13.21 10.91
C THR A 258 -0.44 13.89 10.66
N LEU A 259 -1.55 13.16 10.78
CA LEU A 259 -2.91 13.65 10.55
C LEU A 259 -3.58 14.11 11.85
N ASN A 260 -4.56 15.01 11.73
CA ASN A 260 -5.52 15.24 12.82
C ASN A 260 -6.42 14.03 13.04
N ASP A 261 -7.16 14.06 14.16
CA ASP A 261 -8.05 12.98 14.55
C ASP A 261 -9.13 12.66 13.50
N THR A 262 -9.69 13.66 12.82
CA THR A 262 -10.75 13.46 11.82
C THR A 262 -10.25 12.74 10.56
N ASP A 263 -9.15 13.23 9.98
CA ASP A 263 -8.49 12.63 8.82
C ASP A 263 -7.94 11.24 9.18
N ARG A 264 -7.41 11.10 10.39
CA ARG A 264 -6.93 9.83 10.90
C ARG A 264 -8.04 8.80 11.00
N ILE A 265 -9.20 9.14 11.57
CA ILE A 265 -10.36 8.22 11.62
C ILE A 265 -10.74 7.76 10.21
N THR A 266 -10.81 8.68 9.25
CA THR A 266 -11.13 8.34 7.85
C THR A 266 -10.08 7.43 7.21
N LEU A 267 -8.80 7.67 7.50
CA LEU A 267 -7.70 6.82 7.04
C LEU A 267 -7.77 5.42 7.67
N ASP A 268 -8.04 5.35 8.98
CA ASP A 268 -8.17 4.13 9.78
C ASP A 268 -9.29 3.25 9.23
N GLU A 269 -10.45 3.84 8.92
CA GLU A 269 -11.59 3.13 8.31
C GLU A 269 -11.21 2.52 6.95
N LYS A 270 -10.58 3.31 6.06
CA LYS A 270 -10.16 2.84 4.74
C LYS A 270 -9.13 1.71 4.82
N TYR A 271 -8.12 1.88 5.68
CA TYR A 271 -7.07 0.90 5.89
C TYR A 271 -7.64 -0.40 6.47
N THR A 272 -8.47 -0.30 7.53
CA THR A 272 -9.12 -1.45 8.18
C THR A 272 -10.01 -2.20 7.19
N LEU A 273 -10.81 -1.50 6.38
CA LEU A 273 -11.66 -2.12 5.36
C LEU A 273 -10.83 -2.91 4.33
N LEU A 274 -9.69 -2.36 3.89
CA LEU A 274 -8.81 -3.06 2.95
C LEU A 274 -8.19 -4.30 3.60
N GLN A 275 -7.73 -4.18 4.85
CA GLN A 275 -7.15 -5.29 5.61
C GLN A 275 -8.17 -6.42 5.83
N GLU A 276 -9.41 -6.09 6.20
CA GLU A 276 -10.50 -7.06 6.35
C GLU A 276 -10.80 -7.79 5.03
N LYS A 277 -10.83 -7.08 3.91
CA LYS A 277 -11.02 -7.67 2.58
C LYS A 277 -9.88 -8.63 2.23
N TYR A 278 -8.64 -8.26 2.52
CA TYR A 278 -7.49 -9.12 2.28
C TYR A 278 -7.54 -10.40 3.12
N ASN A 279 -7.79 -10.28 4.43
CA ASN A 279 -7.91 -11.44 5.31
C ASN A 279 -9.05 -12.35 4.88
N ARG A 280 -10.21 -11.78 4.53
CA ARG A 280 -11.35 -12.54 4.01
C ARG A 280 -11.01 -13.27 2.71
N LEU A 281 -10.26 -12.62 1.80
CA LEU A 281 -9.81 -13.26 0.57
C LEU A 281 -8.89 -14.47 0.87
N LEU A 282 -7.95 -14.31 1.80
CA LEU A 282 -7.04 -15.37 2.20
C LEU A 282 -7.78 -16.56 2.85
N ASP A 283 -8.75 -16.27 3.72
CA ASP A 283 -9.62 -17.28 4.34
C ASP A 283 -10.44 -18.02 3.27
N ASN A 284 -11.07 -17.27 2.36
CA ASN A 284 -11.87 -17.84 1.28
C ASN A 284 -11.04 -18.75 0.37
N LEU A 285 -9.83 -18.33 -0.03
CA LEU A 285 -8.92 -19.14 -0.84
C LEU A 285 -8.49 -20.41 -0.10
N THR A 286 -8.13 -20.28 1.18
CA THR A 286 -7.70 -21.42 2.02
C THR A 286 -8.83 -22.43 2.23
N GLN A 287 -10.03 -21.95 2.54
CA GLN A 287 -11.22 -22.79 2.68
C GLN A 287 -11.56 -23.48 1.36
N ARG A 288 -11.54 -22.74 0.25
CA ARG A 288 -11.84 -23.31 -1.07
C ARG A 288 -10.83 -24.37 -1.49
N LEU A 289 -9.54 -24.15 -1.21
CA LEU A 289 -8.48 -25.13 -1.45
C LEU A 289 -8.73 -26.41 -0.64
N THR A 290 -9.04 -26.27 0.64
CA THR A 290 -9.34 -27.41 1.53
C THR A 290 -10.52 -28.24 1.00
N LEU A 291 -11.59 -27.56 0.56
CA LEU A 291 -12.77 -28.22 0.00
C LEU A 291 -12.47 -28.90 -1.35
N LEU A 292 -11.65 -28.28 -2.20
CA LEU A 292 -11.20 -28.88 -3.46
C LEU A 292 -10.27 -30.09 -3.23
N ASP A 293 -9.40 -30.04 -2.21
CA ASP A 293 -8.55 -31.17 -1.82
C ASP A 293 -9.36 -32.34 -1.27
N GLU A 294 -10.40 -32.08 -0.48
CA GLU A 294 -11.35 -33.10 -0.03
C GLU A 294 -12.10 -33.69 -1.23
N ALA A 295 -12.67 -32.85 -2.10
CA ALA A 295 -13.39 -33.28 -3.30
C ALA A 295 -12.51 -34.12 -4.25
N ASN A 296 -11.24 -33.73 -4.45
CA ASN A 296 -10.29 -34.49 -5.25
C ASN A 296 -10.00 -35.87 -4.64
N ARG A 297 -9.81 -35.95 -3.32
CA ARG A 297 -9.56 -37.22 -2.63
C ARG A 297 -10.75 -38.16 -2.74
N GLU A 298 -11.95 -37.66 -2.47
CA GLU A 298 -13.19 -38.41 -2.59
C GLU A 298 -13.41 -38.93 -4.02
N ARG A 299 -13.11 -38.09 -5.02
CA ARG A 299 -13.28 -38.47 -6.42
C ARG A 299 -12.23 -39.50 -6.85
N ASP A 300 -10.97 -39.32 -6.47
CA ASP A 300 -9.91 -40.28 -6.73
C ASP A 300 -10.20 -41.64 -6.07
N GLU A 301 -10.78 -41.65 -4.87
CA GLU A 301 -11.20 -42.89 -4.20
C GLU A 301 -12.33 -43.59 -4.98
N PHE A 302 -13.35 -42.85 -5.40
CA PHE A 302 -14.44 -43.39 -6.22
C PHE A 302 -13.92 -43.96 -7.54
N ASP A 303 -13.05 -43.23 -8.26
CA ASP A 303 -12.51 -43.66 -9.54
C ASP A 303 -11.67 -44.95 -9.38
N LYS A 304 -10.85 -45.05 -8.32
CA LYS A 304 -10.08 -46.27 -7.99
C LYS A 304 -10.98 -47.47 -7.69
N GLN A 305 -12.05 -47.27 -6.91
CA GLN A 305 -12.98 -48.35 -6.59
C GLN A 305 -13.76 -48.79 -7.83
N ASN A 306 -14.14 -47.85 -8.70
CA ASN A 306 -14.77 -48.16 -9.97
C ASN A 306 -13.85 -49.00 -10.87
N GLU A 307 -12.59 -48.61 -11.02
CA GLU A 307 -11.59 -49.38 -11.78
C GLU A 307 -11.39 -50.78 -11.19
N TYR A 308 -11.31 -50.89 -9.86
CA TYR A 308 -11.20 -52.18 -9.17
C TYR A 308 -12.38 -53.12 -9.48
N VAL A 309 -13.61 -52.62 -9.37
CA VAL A 309 -14.81 -53.42 -9.66
C VAL A 309 -14.90 -53.81 -11.14
N GLN A 310 -14.52 -52.92 -12.06
CA GLN A 310 -14.44 -53.24 -13.49
C GLN A 310 -13.42 -54.36 -13.77
N ASN A 311 -12.25 -54.31 -13.13
CA ASN A 311 -11.23 -55.35 -13.26
C ASN A 311 -11.69 -56.70 -12.70
N LEU A 312 -12.37 -56.71 -11.55
CA LEU A 312 -12.97 -57.93 -10.99
C LEU A 312 -14.01 -58.53 -11.96
N TYR A 313 -14.88 -57.69 -12.53
CA TYR A 313 -15.87 -58.13 -13.50
C TYR A 313 -15.21 -58.74 -14.74
N GLN A 314 -14.17 -58.10 -15.29
CA GLN A 314 -13.44 -58.61 -16.45
C GLN A 314 -12.74 -59.95 -16.14
N GLN A 315 -12.17 -60.11 -14.95
CA GLN A 315 -11.58 -61.37 -14.49
C GLN A 315 -12.63 -62.47 -14.39
N LEU A 316 -13.79 -62.18 -13.79
CA LEU A 316 -14.91 -63.12 -13.74
C LEU A 316 -15.34 -63.54 -15.14
N GLN A 317 -15.52 -62.60 -16.06
CA GLN A 317 -15.94 -62.92 -17.42
C GLN A 317 -14.94 -63.84 -18.14
N ASN A 318 -13.64 -63.61 -17.95
CA ASN A 318 -12.58 -64.45 -18.50
C ASN A 318 -12.57 -65.85 -17.87
N ASP A 319 -12.70 -65.93 -16.54
CA ASP A 319 -12.74 -67.19 -15.79
C ASP A 319 -13.99 -68.03 -16.16
N PHE A 320 -15.15 -67.39 -16.29
CA PHE A 320 -16.37 -68.03 -16.74
C PHE A 320 -16.22 -68.61 -18.15
N THR A 321 -15.60 -67.85 -19.06
CA THR A 321 -15.35 -68.31 -20.43
C THR A 321 -14.44 -69.55 -20.44
N LYS A 322 -13.39 -69.57 -19.61
CA LYS A 322 -12.50 -70.73 -19.47
C LYS A 322 -13.23 -71.95 -18.89
N LEU A 323 -14.00 -71.77 -17.82
CA LEU A 323 -14.77 -72.84 -17.19
C LEU A 323 -15.78 -73.44 -18.18
N LYS A 324 -16.47 -72.59 -18.95
CA LYS A 324 -17.43 -73.01 -19.97
C LYS A 324 -16.76 -73.77 -21.12
N GLN A 325 -15.55 -73.38 -21.52
CA GLN A 325 -14.78 -74.14 -22.51
C GLN A 325 -14.36 -75.51 -21.97
N GLN A 326 -13.94 -75.59 -20.70
CA GLN A 326 -13.60 -76.85 -20.05
C GLN A 326 -14.81 -77.78 -19.94
N SER A 327 -15.99 -77.25 -19.65
CA SER A 327 -17.22 -78.06 -19.60
C SER A 327 -17.65 -78.56 -20.99
N SER A 328 -17.47 -77.77 -22.05
CA SER A 328 -17.80 -78.22 -23.43
C SER A 328 -16.95 -79.41 -23.90
N PHE A 329 -15.72 -79.56 -23.40
CA PHE A 329 -14.89 -80.74 -23.68
C PHE A 329 -15.37 -82.02 -22.98
N ILE A 330 -16.21 -81.90 -21.95
CA ILE A 330 -16.80 -83.03 -21.23
C ILE A 330 -17.98 -83.59 -22.02
N ASP A 331 -18.80 -82.73 -22.64
CA ASP A 331 -19.97 -83.17 -23.43
C ASP A 331 -19.60 -84.05 -24.64
N ASP A 332 -18.40 -83.88 -25.22
CA ASP A 332 -17.97 -84.60 -26.43
C ASP A 332 -17.31 -85.98 -26.15
N ASN A 333 -16.83 -86.23 -24.93
CA ASN A 333 -16.18 -87.50 -24.57
C ASN A 333 -17.12 -88.40 -23.76
N ARG A 334 -17.64 -89.47 -24.39
CA ARG A 334 -18.64 -90.43 -23.86
C ARG A 334 -18.19 -91.27 -22.64
N HIS A 335 -17.16 -90.87 -21.92
CA HIS A 335 -16.76 -91.50 -20.66
C HIS A 335 -16.83 -90.45 -19.56
N TYR A 336 -18.01 -90.38 -18.94
CA TYR A 336 -18.28 -89.53 -17.79
C TYR A 336 -17.55 -90.09 -16.57
N ASP A 337 -16.45 -89.45 -16.18
CA ASP A 337 -15.90 -89.64 -14.85
C ASP A 337 -16.72 -88.78 -13.88
N LEU A 338 -17.50 -89.44 -13.01
CA LEU A 338 -18.38 -88.82 -12.01
C LEU A 338 -17.62 -87.79 -11.14
N LEU A 339 -16.34 -88.09 -10.84
CA LEU A 339 -15.43 -87.19 -10.13
C LEU A 339 -15.16 -85.87 -10.88
N SER A 340 -15.20 -85.89 -12.21
CA SER A 340 -14.96 -84.70 -13.05
C SER A 340 -16.15 -83.74 -13.03
N ILE A 341 -17.39 -84.27 -13.02
CA ILE A 341 -18.60 -83.45 -12.95
C ILE A 341 -18.73 -82.80 -11.57
N GLU A 342 -18.51 -83.57 -10.49
CA GLU A 342 -18.54 -83.02 -9.13
C GLU A 342 -17.50 -81.90 -8.94
N LYS A 343 -16.29 -82.09 -9.48
CA LYS A 343 -15.23 -81.08 -9.41
C LYS A 343 -15.62 -79.80 -10.18
N HIS A 344 -16.22 -79.92 -11.36
CA HIS A 344 -16.69 -78.75 -12.11
C HIS A 344 -17.86 -78.04 -11.41
N LEU A 345 -18.81 -78.81 -10.86
CA LEU A 345 -19.92 -78.24 -10.09
C LEU A 345 -19.39 -77.42 -8.89
N GLU A 346 -18.41 -77.95 -8.17
CA GLU A 346 -17.79 -77.23 -7.05
C GLU A 346 -17.05 -75.97 -7.53
N GLN A 347 -16.37 -76.02 -8.69
CA GLN A 347 -15.77 -74.83 -9.30
C GLN A 347 -16.80 -73.75 -9.64
N PHE A 348 -17.96 -74.11 -10.19
CA PHE A 348 -19.06 -73.17 -10.45
C PHE A 348 -19.67 -72.62 -9.15
N LYS A 349 -19.80 -73.44 -8.10
CA LYS A 349 -20.26 -72.98 -6.77
C LYS A 349 -19.27 -71.99 -6.14
N GLN A 350 -17.97 -72.23 -6.26
CA GLN A 350 -16.94 -71.27 -5.84
C GLN A 350 -16.94 -70.00 -6.70
N PHE A 351 -17.25 -70.13 -7.99
CA PHE A 351 -17.39 -69.00 -8.89
C PHE A 351 -18.58 -68.09 -8.53
N LEU A 352 -19.72 -68.67 -8.12
CA LEU A 352 -20.85 -67.89 -7.58
C LEU A 352 -20.47 -67.06 -6.35
N LYS A 353 -19.68 -67.62 -5.42
CA LYS A 353 -19.22 -66.87 -4.24
C LYS A 353 -18.41 -65.62 -4.63
N ARG A 354 -17.51 -65.75 -5.61
CA ARG A 354 -16.72 -64.62 -6.14
C ARG A 354 -17.59 -63.59 -6.88
N LEU A 355 -18.64 -64.05 -7.55
CA LEU A 355 -19.64 -63.17 -8.17
C LEU A 355 -20.41 -62.37 -7.12
N ASP A 356 -20.83 -63.01 -6.02
CA ASP A 356 -21.52 -62.35 -4.91
C ASP A 356 -20.65 -61.28 -4.23
N GLU A 357 -19.36 -61.57 -4.03
CA GLU A 357 -18.37 -60.60 -3.54
C GLU A 357 -18.26 -59.37 -4.47
N THR A 358 -18.18 -59.61 -5.79
CA THR A 358 -18.11 -58.54 -6.79
C THR A 358 -19.41 -57.71 -6.82
N ASN A 359 -20.57 -58.36 -6.66
CA ASN A 359 -21.86 -57.70 -6.56
C ASN A 359 -21.97 -56.82 -5.30
N ASN A 360 -21.43 -57.29 -4.17
CA ASN A 360 -21.35 -56.48 -2.95
C ASN A 360 -20.44 -55.26 -3.13
N ASN A 361 -19.30 -55.40 -3.79
CA ASN A 361 -18.43 -54.27 -4.12
C ASN A 361 -19.13 -53.26 -5.05
N LEU A 362 -19.94 -53.72 -6.03
CA LEU A 362 -20.75 -52.83 -6.87
C LEU A 362 -21.83 -52.07 -6.07
N LYS A 363 -22.45 -52.71 -5.07
CA LYS A 363 -23.41 -52.04 -4.18
C LYS A 363 -22.74 -50.94 -3.35
N GLU A 364 -21.55 -51.21 -2.81
CA GLU A 364 -20.77 -50.19 -2.09
C GLU A 364 -20.37 -49.03 -3.01
N LEU A 365 -19.93 -49.33 -4.24
CA LEU A 365 -19.63 -48.31 -5.24
C LEU A 365 -20.87 -47.46 -5.58
N THR A 366 -22.04 -48.08 -5.70
CA THR A 366 -23.33 -47.37 -5.90
C THR A 366 -23.69 -46.50 -4.69
N ARG A 367 -23.41 -46.98 -3.46
CA ARG A 367 -23.62 -46.20 -2.23
C ARG A 367 -22.72 -44.97 -2.21
N LEU A 368 -21.43 -45.12 -2.54
CA LEU A 368 -20.49 -44.00 -2.65
C LEU A 368 -20.90 -43.01 -3.73
N GLN A 369 -21.34 -43.48 -4.90
CA GLN A 369 -21.88 -42.60 -5.94
C GLN A 369 -23.00 -41.70 -5.41
N ARG A 370 -23.97 -42.28 -4.67
CA ARG A 370 -25.07 -41.52 -4.07
C ARG A 370 -24.60 -40.54 -3.01
N LEU A 371 -23.65 -40.94 -2.17
CA LEU A 371 -23.05 -40.07 -1.16
C LEU A 371 -22.39 -38.85 -1.82
N LEU A 372 -21.56 -39.07 -2.83
CA LEU A 372 -20.89 -37.99 -3.55
C LEU A 372 -21.89 -37.10 -4.30
N THR A 373 -22.92 -37.69 -4.91
CA THR A 373 -24.01 -36.93 -5.53
C THR A 373 -24.73 -36.04 -4.52
N SER A 374 -24.95 -36.54 -3.29
CA SER A 374 -25.58 -35.75 -2.21
C SER A 374 -24.70 -34.58 -1.75
N LYS A 375 -23.37 -34.70 -1.89
CA LYS A 375 -22.40 -33.61 -1.65
C LYS A 375 -22.28 -32.63 -2.83
N GLY A 376 -23.01 -32.86 -3.91
CA GLY A 376 -23.03 -32.00 -5.11
C GLY A 376 -22.07 -32.43 -6.23
N HIS A 377 -21.37 -33.55 -6.08
CA HIS A 377 -20.54 -34.10 -7.16
C HIS A 377 -21.41 -34.60 -8.32
N ARG A 378 -21.01 -34.31 -9.56
CA ARG A 378 -21.65 -34.93 -10.73
C ARG A 378 -20.88 -36.17 -11.15
N ILE A 379 -21.44 -37.33 -10.84
CA ILE A 379 -20.86 -38.62 -11.22
C ILE A 379 -21.70 -39.23 -12.34
N ASP A 380 -21.17 -39.18 -13.57
CA ASP A 380 -21.77 -39.88 -14.70
C ASP A 380 -21.42 -41.39 -14.62
N PHE A 381 -22.14 -42.10 -13.75
CA PHE A 381 -21.93 -43.53 -13.49
C PHE A 381 -22.83 -44.41 -14.36
N ARG A 382 -22.95 -44.11 -15.66
CA ARG A 382 -23.73 -44.94 -16.61
C ARG A 382 -23.22 -46.37 -16.68
N THR A 383 -21.91 -46.53 -16.59
CA THR A 383 -21.22 -47.83 -16.54
C THR A 383 -21.71 -48.70 -15.40
N GLY A 384 -22.16 -48.13 -14.26
CA GLY A 384 -22.71 -48.90 -13.15
C GLY A 384 -24.00 -49.65 -13.47
N GLY A 385 -24.88 -49.03 -14.26
CA GLY A 385 -26.12 -49.67 -14.70
C GLY A 385 -25.86 -50.85 -15.64
N GLU A 386 -24.95 -50.66 -16.59
CA GLU A 386 -24.49 -51.71 -17.51
C GLU A 386 -23.80 -52.85 -16.76
N LEU A 387 -22.88 -52.53 -15.82
CA LEU A 387 -22.17 -53.54 -15.03
C LEU A 387 -23.13 -54.37 -14.17
N ASN A 388 -24.14 -53.74 -13.57
CA ASN A 388 -25.17 -54.43 -12.79
C ASN A 388 -26.01 -55.38 -13.66
N ALA A 389 -26.45 -54.92 -14.83
CA ALA A 389 -27.19 -55.76 -15.78
C ALA A 389 -26.35 -56.95 -16.25
N ASN A 390 -25.07 -56.70 -16.55
CA ASN A 390 -24.12 -57.71 -16.98
C ASN A 390 -23.81 -58.75 -15.89
N LEU A 391 -23.66 -58.33 -14.63
CA LEU A 391 -23.48 -59.23 -13.49
C LEU A 391 -24.71 -60.12 -13.28
N LYS A 392 -25.93 -59.57 -13.41
CA LYS A 392 -27.17 -60.35 -13.32
C LYS A 392 -27.28 -61.41 -14.43
N ASN A 393 -26.96 -61.04 -15.66
CA ASN A 393 -26.94 -61.99 -16.77
C ASN A 393 -25.90 -63.09 -16.53
N LEU A 394 -24.70 -62.74 -16.07
CA LEU A 394 -23.67 -63.72 -15.72
C LEU A 394 -24.13 -64.66 -14.59
N GLN A 395 -24.80 -64.13 -13.57
CA GLN A 395 -25.39 -64.92 -12.48
C GLN A 395 -26.39 -65.97 -13.00
N GLU A 396 -27.29 -65.56 -13.88
CA GLU A 396 -28.29 -66.45 -14.49
C GLU A 396 -27.62 -67.54 -15.34
N GLN A 397 -26.61 -67.18 -16.13
CA GLN A 397 -25.84 -68.16 -16.91
C GLN A 397 -25.16 -69.20 -16.03
N ILE A 398 -24.53 -68.78 -14.92
CA ILE A 398 -23.90 -69.72 -13.98
C ILE A 398 -24.94 -70.63 -13.32
N HIS A 399 -26.09 -70.09 -12.92
CA HIS A 399 -27.15 -70.87 -12.30
C HIS A 399 -27.68 -71.95 -13.24
N ASN A 400 -27.86 -71.61 -14.53
CA ASN A 400 -28.25 -72.56 -15.56
C ASN A 400 -27.20 -73.69 -15.75
N GLU A 401 -25.90 -73.38 -15.71
CA GLU A 401 -24.86 -74.42 -15.82
C GLU A 401 -24.80 -75.32 -14.57
N ILE A 402 -24.98 -74.76 -13.38
CA ILE A 402 -25.09 -75.53 -12.13
C ILE A 402 -26.28 -76.49 -12.20
N GLU A 403 -27.46 -76.00 -12.60
CA GLU A 403 -28.67 -76.82 -12.72
C GLU A 403 -28.49 -77.96 -13.73
N ARG A 404 -27.82 -77.71 -14.87
CA ARG A 404 -27.47 -78.76 -15.84
C ARG A 404 -26.55 -79.82 -15.24
N MET A 405 -25.49 -79.42 -14.54
CA MET A 405 -24.55 -80.37 -13.91
C MET A 405 -25.21 -81.18 -12.78
N GLU A 406 -26.07 -80.56 -11.97
CA GLU A 406 -26.80 -81.25 -10.92
C GLU A 406 -27.78 -82.29 -11.49
N LYS A 407 -28.45 -81.99 -12.62
CA LYS A 407 -29.28 -82.98 -13.35
C LYS A 407 -28.45 -84.12 -13.93
N ALA A 408 -27.27 -83.83 -14.48
CA ALA A 408 -26.36 -84.85 -15.00
C ALA A 408 -25.87 -85.78 -13.88
N LEU A 409 -25.45 -85.24 -12.74
CA LEU A 409 -25.06 -86.02 -11.57
C LEU A 409 -26.21 -86.86 -11.03
N GLN A 410 -27.43 -86.32 -10.96
CA GLN A 410 -28.60 -87.08 -10.52
C GLN A 410 -28.87 -88.26 -11.46
N THR A 411 -28.82 -88.03 -12.78
CA THR A 411 -29.03 -89.08 -13.78
C THR A 411 -27.98 -90.19 -13.66
N GLU A 412 -26.71 -89.82 -13.47
CA GLU A 412 -25.62 -90.78 -13.30
C GLU A 412 -25.77 -91.60 -12.01
N ASN A 413 -26.21 -90.96 -10.93
CA ASN A 413 -26.47 -91.63 -9.66
C ASN A 413 -27.66 -92.60 -9.78
N ASP A 414 -28.72 -92.22 -10.50
CA ASP A 414 -29.85 -93.08 -10.82
C ASP A 414 -29.40 -94.30 -11.65
N PHE A 415 -28.50 -94.11 -12.62
CA PHE A 415 -27.89 -95.20 -13.39
C PHE A 415 -27.04 -96.13 -12.51
N TYR A 416 -26.23 -95.59 -11.61
CA TYR A 416 -25.45 -96.38 -10.66
C TYR A 416 -26.35 -97.23 -9.74
N HIS A 417 -27.48 -96.67 -9.29
CA HIS A 417 -28.47 -97.42 -8.52
C HIS A 417 -29.12 -98.53 -9.36
N LEU A 418 -29.50 -98.25 -10.60
CA LEU A 418 -30.02 -99.25 -11.55
C LEU A 418 -28.99 -100.36 -11.84
N GLU A 419 -27.71 -100.02 -11.97
CA GLU A 419 -26.63 -100.98 -12.18
C GLU A 419 -26.47 -101.90 -10.97
N LYS A 420 -26.49 -101.34 -9.75
CA LYS A 420 -26.49 -102.14 -8.51
C LYS A 420 -27.71 -103.03 -8.35
N GLU A 421 -28.90 -102.52 -8.68
CA GLU A 421 -30.11 -103.34 -8.67
C GLU A 421 -29.98 -104.49 -9.67
N LEU A 422 -29.52 -104.21 -10.89
CA LEU A 422 -29.28 -105.23 -11.91
C LEU A 422 -28.25 -106.26 -11.44
N GLU A 423 -27.15 -105.83 -10.84
CA GLU A 423 -26.11 -106.71 -10.30
C GLU A 423 -26.65 -107.58 -9.16
N SER A 424 -27.48 -107.02 -8.28
CA SER A 424 -28.21 -107.76 -7.25
C SER A 424 -29.17 -108.81 -7.86
N TYR A 425 -29.95 -108.45 -8.88
CA TYR A 425 -30.83 -109.39 -9.59
C TYR A 425 -30.05 -110.50 -10.29
N LEU A 426 -28.92 -110.18 -10.91
CA LEU A 426 -28.03 -111.14 -11.53
C LEU A 426 -27.43 -112.09 -10.50
N GLN A 427 -27.03 -111.59 -9.34
CA GLN A 427 -26.49 -112.39 -8.26
C GLN A 427 -27.53 -113.36 -7.67
N ILE A 428 -28.74 -112.86 -7.37
CA ILE A 428 -29.88 -113.68 -6.91
C ILE A 428 -30.22 -114.75 -7.95
N SER A 429 -30.26 -114.38 -9.24
CA SER A 429 -30.49 -115.33 -10.33
C SER A 429 -29.39 -116.39 -10.38
N SER A 430 -28.12 -116.00 -10.23
CA SER A 430 -27.00 -116.97 -10.23
C SER A 430 -27.08 -117.92 -9.03
N GLU A 431 -27.51 -117.43 -7.86
CA GLU A 431 -27.71 -118.24 -6.66
C GLU A 431 -28.86 -119.23 -6.83
N HIS A 432 -29.98 -118.80 -7.44
CA HIS A 432 -31.09 -119.69 -7.80
C HIS A 432 -30.69 -120.75 -8.83
N LEU A 433 -29.84 -120.39 -9.79
CA LEU A 433 -29.35 -121.32 -10.80
C LEU A 433 -28.40 -122.37 -10.20
N LYS A 434 -27.56 -121.96 -9.24
CA LYS A 434 -26.70 -122.87 -8.47
C LYS A 434 -27.51 -123.77 -7.54
N SER A 435 -28.56 -123.26 -6.89
CA SER A 435 -29.41 -124.07 -6.00
C SER A 435 -30.30 -125.06 -6.75
N ALA A 436 -30.68 -124.76 -8.00
CA ALA A 436 -31.42 -125.70 -8.86
C ALA A 436 -30.55 -126.80 -9.50
N GLN A 437 -29.22 -126.66 -9.46
CA GLN A 437 -28.26 -127.66 -9.96
C GLN A 437 -27.79 -128.65 -8.88
N TYR A 438 -27.99 -128.30 -7.60
CA TYR A 438 -27.84 -129.19 -6.44
C TYR A 438 -29.16 -129.89 -6.14
#